data_AF-A0A935R3T1-F1
#
_entry.id   AF-A0A935R3T1-F1
#
_cell.length_a   1.000
_cell.length_b   1.000
_cell.length_c   1.000
_cell.angle_alpha   90.00
_cell.angle_beta   90.00
_cell.angle_gamma   90.00
#
_symmetry.space_group_name_H-M   'P 1'
#
loop_
_entity.id
_entity.type
_entity.pdbx_description
1 polymer ?
#
loop_
_entity_poly.entity_id
_entity_poly.type
_entity_poly.pdbx_seq_one_letter_code
_entity_poly.pdbx_strand_id
1 'polypeptide(L)'
;MSKAFDFLEPYAALVRSARKALSYATDDPNHALIEVRKFGEHLTERLADAATPPVPQGTTYTRQAALRDRGILPPDIFAALDRCRRTGNEAVHGDQSDVRLVWRLLQDVHDIASWFVQLEGHPAPGPFVSDAHGTPLDAAEQERQLRERLSVDLRVPMSGFAARGRMEARDVDSLFVPPSFTDEPNDWLGLVEGARAGSRVVIGGAGGSGKSTLCRALARALLDEPNGPIPLLLPLAAVYDTLRGAIVRRVRDHLFVRLDGDVLEGWLESGRAVLILDGLDEARDPIELARTIEAMASAYKGLAVVVTGRPHMLSRLPIQSFQETWVKVGSPGKPCRSWRGCSMTPRRRRSSSRSGTAPGSGTS
;
A
#
# COMPACT_ATOMS: atom_id res chain seq x y z
N MET A 1 -9.74 -5.78 28.99
CA MET A 1 -8.81 -6.91 28.78
C MET A 1 -9.22 -7.56 27.50
N SER A 2 -8.38 -7.39 26.49
CA SER A 2 -8.62 -7.86 25.13
C SER A 2 -8.84 -9.37 25.08
N LYS A 3 -9.81 -9.78 24.28
CA LYS A 3 -10.06 -11.20 23.97
C LYS A 3 -9.25 -11.72 22.79
N ALA A 4 -8.34 -10.90 22.24
CA ALA A 4 -7.62 -11.18 21.00
C ALA A 4 -6.85 -12.50 20.97
N PHE A 5 -6.47 -13.06 22.13
CA PHE A 5 -5.69 -14.28 22.22
C PHE A 5 -6.35 -15.36 23.10
N ASP A 6 -7.63 -15.20 23.45
CA ASP A 6 -8.33 -16.14 24.35
C ASP A 6 -8.45 -17.55 23.75
N PHE A 7 -8.50 -17.65 22.42
CA PHE A 7 -8.50 -18.93 21.72
C PHE A 7 -7.20 -19.74 21.92
N LEU A 8 -6.13 -19.13 22.44
CA LEU A 8 -4.89 -19.81 22.79
C LEU A 8 -4.87 -20.37 24.21
N GLU A 9 -5.93 -20.26 25.00
CA GLU A 9 -5.95 -20.73 26.39
C GLU A 9 -5.47 -22.19 26.61
N PRO A 10 -5.74 -23.15 25.72
CA PRO A 10 -5.17 -24.50 25.82
C PRO A 10 -3.64 -24.55 25.76
N TYR A 11 -2.99 -23.51 25.23
CA TYR A 11 -1.55 -23.42 24.98
C TYR A 11 -0.90 -22.39 25.90
N ALA A 12 -0.71 -22.77 27.17
CA ALA A 12 -0.34 -21.87 28.27
C ALA A 12 0.89 -20.97 28.00
N ALA A 13 1.92 -21.49 27.33
CA ALA A 13 3.12 -20.72 27.00
C ALA A 13 2.82 -19.66 25.93
N LEU A 14 2.07 -20.03 24.88
CA LEU A 14 1.70 -19.15 23.77
C LEU A 14 0.79 -18.01 24.23
N VAL A 15 -0.31 -18.34 24.92
CA VAL A 15 -1.27 -17.32 25.39
C VAL A 15 -0.61 -16.35 26.37
N ARG A 16 0.31 -16.82 27.21
CA ARG A 16 1.03 -15.97 28.16
C ARG A 16 1.91 -14.96 27.47
N SER A 17 2.74 -15.40 26.51
CA SER A 17 3.59 -14.47 25.74
C SER A 17 2.76 -13.51 24.90
N ALA A 18 1.69 -13.98 24.26
CA ALA A 18 0.84 -13.12 23.42
C ALA A 18 0.09 -12.06 24.25
N ARG A 19 -0.52 -12.45 25.39
CA ARG A 19 -1.20 -11.51 26.29
C ARG A 19 -0.22 -10.50 26.93
N LYS A 20 0.99 -10.94 27.29
CA LYS A 20 2.04 -10.03 27.79
C LYS A 20 2.51 -9.05 26.72
N ALA A 21 2.79 -9.52 25.52
CA ALA A 21 3.15 -8.66 24.40
C ALA A 21 2.07 -7.59 24.16
N LEU A 22 0.80 -8.00 24.20
CA LEU A 22 -0.33 -7.09 24.06
C LEU A 22 -0.44 -6.08 25.21
N SER A 23 -0.21 -6.51 26.46
CA SER A 23 -0.30 -5.60 27.61
C SER A 23 0.78 -4.53 27.65
N TYR A 24 1.95 -4.80 27.05
CA TYR A 24 3.05 -3.84 26.96
C TYR A 24 3.03 -3.00 25.68
N ALA A 25 2.09 -3.26 24.75
CA ALA A 25 2.17 -2.76 23.38
C ALA A 25 2.30 -1.24 23.27
N THR A 26 1.65 -0.51 24.17
CA THR A 26 1.66 0.96 24.21
C THR A 26 2.69 1.50 25.19
N ASP A 27 2.80 0.90 26.37
CA ASP A 27 3.54 1.48 27.51
C ASP A 27 5.02 1.08 27.53
N ASP A 28 5.36 -0.11 27.02
CA ASP A 28 6.75 -0.60 26.94
C ASP A 28 6.94 -1.41 25.64
N PRO A 29 7.12 -0.70 24.50
CA PRO A 29 7.25 -1.34 23.20
C PRO A 29 8.42 -2.33 23.14
N ASN A 30 9.53 -2.03 23.81
CA ASN A 30 10.68 -2.92 23.89
C ASN A 30 10.33 -4.25 24.56
N HIS A 31 9.67 -4.21 25.72
CA HIS A 31 9.24 -5.42 26.41
C HIS A 31 8.19 -6.19 25.60
N ALA A 32 7.30 -5.49 24.91
CA ALA A 32 6.33 -6.12 24.02
C ALA A 32 7.02 -6.92 22.88
N LEU A 33 8.06 -6.36 22.26
CA LEU A 33 8.83 -7.03 21.20
C LEU A 33 9.60 -8.26 21.71
N ILE A 34 10.10 -8.20 22.94
CA ILE A 34 10.72 -9.35 23.60
C ILE A 34 9.69 -10.47 23.79
N GLU A 35 8.48 -10.14 24.22
CA GLU A 35 7.39 -11.12 24.41
C GLU A 35 6.86 -11.68 23.07
N VAL A 36 6.81 -10.87 22.01
CA VAL A 36 6.55 -11.34 20.63
C VAL A 36 7.58 -12.40 20.20
N ARG A 37 8.86 -12.18 20.48
CA ARG A 37 9.89 -13.18 20.14
C ARG A 37 9.69 -14.46 20.94
N LYS A 38 9.44 -14.36 22.25
CA LYS A 38 9.17 -15.53 23.11
C LYS A 38 7.99 -16.34 22.59
N PHE A 39 6.93 -15.70 22.10
CA PHE A 39 5.83 -16.39 21.44
C PHE A 39 6.31 -17.26 20.27
N GLY A 40 7.12 -16.68 19.37
CA GLY A 40 7.67 -17.41 18.22
C GLY A 40 8.59 -18.56 18.63
N GLU A 41 9.38 -18.40 19.69
CA GLU A 41 10.23 -19.44 20.27
C GLU A 41 9.39 -20.61 20.82
N HIS A 42 8.40 -20.34 21.67
CA HIS A 42 7.50 -21.36 22.22
C HIS A 42 6.76 -22.15 21.12
N LEU A 43 6.29 -21.47 20.07
CA LEU A 43 5.61 -22.14 18.96
C LEU A 43 6.58 -23.03 18.19
N THR A 44 7.78 -22.52 17.90
CA THR A 44 8.82 -23.26 17.19
C THR A 44 9.20 -24.53 17.95
N GLU A 45 9.38 -24.44 19.26
CA GLU A 45 9.67 -25.59 20.13
C GLU A 45 8.56 -26.63 20.06
N ARG A 46 7.31 -26.20 20.21
CA ARG A 46 6.15 -27.10 20.14
C ARG A 46 6.08 -27.85 18.80
N LEU A 47 6.19 -27.14 17.69
CA LEU A 47 6.14 -27.74 16.35
C LEU A 47 7.31 -28.69 16.10
N ALA A 48 8.50 -28.31 16.57
CA ALA A 48 9.71 -29.11 16.43
C ALA A 48 9.62 -30.43 17.23
N ASP A 49 9.02 -30.39 18.42
CA ASP A 49 8.85 -31.56 19.27
C ASP A 49 7.71 -32.47 18.77
N ALA A 50 6.67 -31.90 18.16
CA ALA A 50 5.55 -32.64 17.56
C ALA A 50 5.87 -33.26 16.18
N ALA A 51 6.90 -32.77 15.49
CA ALA A 51 7.29 -33.29 14.17
C ALA A 51 7.74 -34.76 14.26
N THR A 52 7.53 -35.52 13.17
CA THR A 52 7.98 -36.92 13.08
C THR A 52 8.93 -37.10 11.87
N PRO A 53 10.21 -37.46 12.08
CA PRO A 53 10.89 -37.54 13.38
C PRO A 53 11.02 -36.13 14.03
N PRO A 54 11.21 -36.01 15.34
CA PRO A 54 11.38 -34.71 15.99
C PRO A 54 12.51 -33.89 15.36
N VAL A 55 12.33 -32.58 15.28
CA VAL A 55 13.39 -31.68 14.81
C VAL A 55 14.41 -31.51 15.94
N PRO A 56 15.70 -31.81 15.71
CA PRO A 56 16.74 -31.71 16.72
C PRO A 56 16.82 -30.33 17.38
N GLN A 57 17.41 -30.30 18.58
CA GLN A 57 17.71 -29.04 19.26
C GLN A 57 18.70 -28.20 18.44
N GLY A 58 18.56 -26.89 18.56
CA GLY A 58 19.35 -25.92 17.81
C GLY A 58 18.85 -24.51 18.07
N THR A 59 19.37 -23.54 17.32
CA THR A 59 18.82 -22.18 17.37
C THR A 59 17.37 -22.16 16.87
N THR A 60 16.59 -21.18 17.34
CA THR A 60 15.20 -20.97 16.87
C THR A 60 15.13 -20.89 15.35
N TYR A 61 16.05 -20.15 14.71
CA TYR A 61 16.12 -20.03 13.26
C TYR A 61 16.37 -21.38 12.57
N THR A 62 17.33 -22.17 13.05
CA THR A 62 17.63 -23.49 12.47
C THR A 62 16.46 -24.46 12.61
N ARG A 63 15.71 -24.42 13.73
CA ARG A 63 14.50 -25.24 13.91
C ARG A 63 13.37 -24.77 12.98
N GLN A 64 13.17 -23.46 12.83
CA GLN A 64 12.19 -22.89 11.88
C GLN A 64 12.51 -23.28 10.43
N ALA A 65 13.78 -23.18 10.02
CA ALA A 65 14.21 -23.56 8.68
C ALA A 65 13.97 -25.06 8.42
N ALA A 66 14.32 -25.93 9.37
CA ALA A 66 14.05 -27.36 9.26
C ALA A 66 12.54 -27.69 9.17
N LEU A 67 11.69 -26.99 9.94
CA LEU A 67 10.24 -27.14 9.87
C LEU A 67 9.68 -26.69 8.51
N ARG A 68 10.20 -25.59 7.95
CA ARG A 68 9.86 -25.11 6.60
C ARG A 68 10.29 -26.10 5.53
N ASP A 69 11.52 -26.60 5.60
CA ASP A 69 12.07 -27.53 4.60
C ASP A 69 11.32 -28.87 4.60
N ARG A 70 10.69 -29.23 5.72
CA ARG A 70 9.78 -30.38 5.84
C ARG A 70 8.33 -30.08 5.43
N GLY A 71 8.03 -28.86 5.01
CA GLY A 71 6.68 -28.43 4.63
C GLY A 71 5.70 -28.27 5.79
N ILE A 72 6.16 -28.39 7.04
CA ILE A 72 5.32 -28.18 8.24
C ILE A 72 5.00 -26.70 8.40
N LEU A 73 5.97 -25.84 8.06
CA LEU A 73 5.87 -24.40 8.26
C LEU A 73 5.75 -23.68 6.92
N PRO A 74 4.56 -23.13 6.57
CA PRO A 74 4.35 -22.42 5.31
C PRO A 74 5.30 -21.22 5.13
N PRO A 75 5.67 -20.84 3.89
CA PRO A 75 6.65 -19.77 3.63
C PRO A 75 6.28 -18.39 4.22
N ASP A 76 4.99 -18.06 4.23
CA ASP A 76 4.44 -16.83 4.81
C ASP A 76 4.52 -16.83 6.34
N ILE A 77 4.15 -17.94 6.97
CA ILE A 77 4.31 -18.14 8.42
C ILE A 77 5.79 -18.10 8.82
N PHE A 78 6.68 -18.66 8.00
CA PHE A 78 8.13 -18.61 8.21
C PHE A 78 8.63 -17.17 8.19
N ALA A 79 8.21 -16.40 7.18
CA ALA A 79 8.60 -15.00 7.06
C ALA A 79 8.09 -14.17 8.23
N ALA A 80 6.87 -14.42 8.72
CA ALA A 80 6.30 -13.76 9.89
C ALA A 80 7.07 -14.10 11.18
N LEU A 81 7.34 -15.38 11.42
CA LEU A 81 8.15 -15.82 12.58
C LEU A 81 9.57 -15.25 12.56
N ASP A 82 10.22 -15.20 11.40
CA ASP A 82 11.56 -14.65 11.29
C ASP A 82 11.56 -13.11 11.44
N ARG A 83 10.48 -12.40 11.05
CA ARG A 83 10.29 -10.98 11.40
C ARG A 83 10.19 -10.80 12.92
N CYS A 84 9.30 -11.53 13.59
CA CYS A 84 9.16 -11.50 15.05
C CYS A 84 10.50 -11.74 15.75
N ARG A 85 11.27 -12.73 15.27
CA ARG A 85 12.59 -13.06 15.80
C ARG A 85 13.61 -11.94 15.61
N ARG A 86 13.74 -11.41 14.40
CA ARG A 86 14.73 -10.37 14.08
C ARG A 86 14.44 -9.08 14.86
N THR A 87 13.19 -8.61 14.85
CA THR A 87 12.81 -7.38 15.55
C THR A 87 12.90 -7.53 17.07
N GLY A 88 12.47 -8.67 17.63
CA GLY A 88 12.64 -8.91 19.07
C GLY A 88 14.10 -9.02 19.50
N ASN A 89 15.01 -9.52 18.64
CA ASN A 89 16.44 -9.50 18.89
C ASN A 89 17.02 -8.08 18.90
N GLU A 90 16.59 -7.24 17.98
CA GLU A 90 16.99 -5.83 17.94
C GLU A 90 16.52 -5.07 19.19
N ALA A 91 15.30 -5.33 19.66
CA ALA A 91 14.74 -4.72 20.88
C ALA A 91 15.50 -5.06 22.18
N VAL A 92 16.21 -6.20 22.23
CA VAL A 92 17.06 -6.55 23.39
C VAL A 92 18.31 -5.66 23.47
N HIS A 93 18.77 -5.12 22.34
CA HIS A 93 20.04 -4.39 22.24
C HIS A 93 19.86 -2.89 21.95
N GLY A 94 18.63 -2.41 21.73
CA GLY A 94 18.32 -1.02 21.38
C GLY A 94 17.09 -0.47 22.10
N ASP A 95 16.87 0.84 21.97
CA ASP A 95 15.68 1.52 22.47
C ASP A 95 14.65 1.62 21.33
N GLN A 96 13.76 0.63 21.21
CA GLN A 96 12.69 0.64 20.21
C GLN A 96 11.44 1.29 20.81
N SER A 97 11.11 2.49 20.34
CA SER A 97 9.93 3.26 20.76
C SER A 97 8.80 3.22 19.73
N ASP A 98 8.98 2.52 18.60
CA ASP A 98 7.94 2.44 17.57
C ASP A 98 6.81 1.48 17.97
N VAL A 99 5.84 2.01 18.72
CA VAL A 99 4.58 1.35 19.08
C VAL A 99 3.89 0.74 17.84
N ARG A 100 4.02 1.33 16.65
CA ARG A 100 3.39 0.79 15.43
C ARG A 100 4.02 -0.52 14.99
N LEU A 101 5.34 -0.65 15.14
CA LEU A 101 6.04 -1.90 14.86
C LEU A 101 5.57 -3.02 15.79
N VAL A 102 5.28 -2.70 17.05
CA VAL A 102 4.73 -3.66 18.00
C VAL A 102 3.34 -4.14 17.58
N TRP A 103 2.43 -3.23 17.24
CA TRP A 103 1.09 -3.60 16.77
C TRP A 103 1.14 -4.43 15.49
N ARG A 104 2.06 -4.14 14.57
CA ARG A 104 2.33 -4.99 13.39
C ARG A 104 2.70 -6.41 13.78
N LEU A 105 3.60 -6.55 14.75
CA LEU A 105 4.06 -7.86 15.16
C LEU A 105 3.03 -8.60 16.02
N LEU A 106 2.15 -7.90 16.73
CA LEU A 106 0.99 -8.51 17.37
C LEU A 106 -0.02 -9.05 16.36
N GLN A 107 -0.19 -8.40 15.22
CA GLN A 107 -0.94 -8.94 14.08
C GLN A 107 -0.26 -10.19 13.52
N ASP A 108 1.06 -10.14 13.25
CA ASP A 108 1.83 -11.33 12.82
C ASP A 108 1.65 -12.48 13.83
N VAL A 109 1.73 -12.20 15.15
CA VAL A 109 1.50 -13.19 16.22
C VAL A 109 0.10 -13.77 16.16
N HIS A 110 -0.94 -12.95 15.93
CA HIS A 110 -2.31 -13.43 15.80
C HIS A 110 -2.50 -14.31 14.56
N ASP A 111 -1.94 -13.94 13.42
CA ASP A 111 -2.07 -14.71 12.18
C ASP A 111 -1.33 -16.06 12.30
N ILE A 112 -0.12 -16.04 12.88
CA ILE A 112 0.63 -17.25 13.23
C ILE A 112 -0.19 -18.14 14.19
N ALA A 113 -0.75 -17.56 15.25
CA ALA A 113 -1.58 -18.26 16.22
C ALA A 113 -2.83 -18.88 15.57
N SER A 114 -3.49 -18.13 14.70
CA SER A 114 -4.69 -18.55 13.97
C SER A 114 -4.41 -19.72 13.04
N TRP A 115 -3.28 -19.69 12.33
CA TRP A 115 -2.80 -20.81 11.53
C TRP A 115 -2.50 -22.03 12.40
N PHE A 116 -1.81 -21.83 13.52
CA PHE A 116 -1.41 -22.92 14.41
C PHE A 116 -2.63 -23.64 15.02
N VAL A 117 -3.64 -22.92 15.50
CA VAL A 117 -4.83 -23.58 16.06
C VAL A 117 -5.64 -24.33 15.00
N GLN A 118 -5.66 -23.85 13.75
CA GLN A 118 -6.24 -24.58 12.63
C GLN A 118 -5.47 -25.86 12.31
N LEU A 119 -4.13 -25.82 12.38
CA LEU A 119 -3.28 -27.01 12.24
C LEU A 119 -3.61 -28.06 13.30
N GLU A 120 -3.92 -27.64 14.52
CA GLU A 120 -4.32 -28.52 15.64
C GLU A 120 -5.80 -28.96 15.55
N GLY A 121 -6.54 -28.56 14.52
CA GLY A 121 -7.93 -28.97 14.27
C GLY A 121 -9.00 -28.10 14.94
N HIS A 122 -8.64 -26.93 15.46
CA HIS A 122 -9.58 -25.96 16.02
C HIS A 122 -10.08 -24.97 14.95
N PRO A 123 -11.29 -24.39 15.11
CA PRO A 123 -11.76 -23.37 14.19
C PRO A 123 -10.86 -22.13 14.20
N ALA A 124 -10.72 -21.47 13.05
CA ALA A 124 -10.02 -20.20 12.95
C ALA A 124 -10.68 -19.18 13.90
N PRO A 125 -9.90 -18.46 14.71
CA PRO A 125 -10.45 -17.37 15.50
C PRO A 125 -10.94 -16.24 14.57
N GLY A 126 -11.76 -15.34 15.12
CA GLY A 126 -12.11 -14.10 14.43
C GLY A 126 -10.88 -13.24 14.11
N PRO A 127 -11.02 -12.15 13.35
CA PRO A 127 -9.91 -11.25 13.06
C PRO A 127 -9.29 -10.72 14.36
N PHE A 128 -8.01 -10.37 14.32
CA PHE A 128 -7.35 -9.70 15.45
C PHE A 128 -8.11 -8.40 15.79
N VAL A 129 -8.72 -8.36 16.96
CA VAL A 129 -9.39 -7.17 17.51
C VAL A 129 -8.71 -6.82 18.83
N SER A 130 -7.87 -5.79 18.81
CA SER A 130 -7.32 -5.22 20.04
C SER A 130 -8.34 -4.28 20.69
N ASP A 131 -8.50 -4.35 22.01
CA ASP A 131 -9.31 -3.38 22.78
C ASP A 131 -8.67 -1.98 22.83
N ALA A 132 -7.42 -1.83 22.39
CA ALA A 132 -6.80 -0.53 22.11
C ALA A 132 -7.37 0.15 20.84
N HIS A 133 -8.16 -0.57 20.03
CA HIS A 133 -9.01 -0.05 18.96
C HIS A 133 -10.47 -0.27 19.38
N GLY A 134 -11.05 0.72 20.06
CA GLY A 134 -12.33 0.62 20.79
C GLY A 134 -13.58 0.20 19.98
N THR A 135 -14.75 0.49 20.56
CA THR A 135 -16.10 0.32 20.00
C THR A 135 -16.17 0.59 18.49
N PRO A 136 -17.04 -0.07 17.70
CA PRO A 136 -17.19 0.21 16.27
C PRO A 136 -17.21 1.70 16.00
N LEU A 137 -16.19 2.19 15.31
CA LEU A 137 -16.06 3.58 14.93
C LEU A 137 -17.10 3.83 13.83
N ASP A 138 -17.80 4.97 13.88
CA ASP A 138 -18.63 5.35 12.75
C ASP A 138 -17.79 5.54 11.49
N ALA A 139 -18.45 5.56 10.32
CA ALA A 139 -17.77 5.67 9.03
C ALA A 139 -16.86 6.91 8.94
N ALA A 140 -17.24 8.01 9.60
CA ALA A 140 -16.48 9.27 9.59
C ALA A 140 -15.19 9.19 10.40
N GLU A 141 -15.21 8.48 11.53
CA GLU A 141 -14.03 8.20 12.35
C GLU A 141 -13.10 7.20 11.66
N GLN A 142 -13.63 6.14 11.02
CA GLN A 142 -12.82 5.23 10.20
C GLN A 142 -12.13 5.97 9.05
N GLU A 143 -12.84 6.86 8.37
CA GLU A 143 -12.29 7.73 7.33
C GLU A 143 -11.17 8.63 7.88
N ARG A 144 -11.41 9.32 8.99
CA ARG A 144 -10.43 10.21 9.63
C ARG A 144 -9.15 9.46 9.99
N GLN A 145 -9.27 8.31 10.65
CA GLN A 145 -8.12 7.47 11.00
C GLN A 145 -7.37 6.99 9.76
N LEU A 146 -8.11 6.55 8.72
CA LEU A 146 -7.49 6.12 7.48
C LEU A 146 -6.71 7.24 6.79
N ARG A 147 -7.29 8.44 6.67
CA ARG A 147 -6.62 9.60 6.09
C ARG A 147 -5.37 9.98 6.86
N GLU A 148 -5.44 9.99 8.19
CA GLU A 148 -4.27 10.24 9.04
C GLU A 148 -3.17 9.20 8.79
N ARG A 149 -3.50 7.91 8.76
CA ARG A 149 -2.51 6.84 8.53
C ARG A 149 -1.92 6.88 7.13
N LEU A 150 -2.72 7.12 6.11
CA LEU A 150 -2.23 7.29 4.74
C LEU A 150 -1.29 8.50 4.62
N SER A 151 -1.57 9.60 5.33
CA SER A 151 -0.70 10.79 5.34
C SER A 151 0.70 10.52 5.92
N VAL A 152 0.83 9.49 6.77
CA VAL A 152 2.10 9.03 7.32
C VAL A 152 2.74 7.98 6.41
N ASP A 153 1.98 7.00 5.93
CA ASP A 153 2.46 5.90 5.08
C ASP A 153 3.05 6.38 3.75
N LEU A 154 2.44 7.43 3.16
CA LEU A 154 2.86 7.98 1.88
C LEU A 154 4.04 8.96 1.99
N ARG A 155 4.59 9.18 3.20
CA ARG A 155 5.86 9.90 3.36
C ARG A 155 7.00 8.97 2.92
N VAL A 156 7.65 9.29 1.82
CA VAL A 156 8.72 8.44 1.25
C VAL A 156 10.00 8.52 2.11
N PRO A 157 10.54 7.41 2.63
CA PRO A 157 11.93 7.30 3.01
C PRO A 157 12.77 7.05 1.76
N MET A 158 13.83 7.83 1.54
CA MET A 158 14.77 7.62 0.43
C MET A 158 15.44 6.24 0.53
N SER A 159 15.17 5.37 -0.43
CA SER A 159 16.11 4.31 -0.80
C SER A 159 16.99 4.83 -1.94
N GLY A 160 18.22 5.24 -1.62
CA GLY A 160 19.19 5.66 -2.62
C GLY A 160 20.50 6.13 -2.00
N PHE A 161 21.48 5.23 -1.97
CA PHE A 161 22.89 5.43 -1.61
C PHE A 161 23.24 5.70 -0.14
N ALA A 162 24.00 4.77 0.43
CA ALA A 162 24.74 4.93 1.67
C ALA A 162 25.70 6.12 1.58
N ALA A 163 25.42 7.17 2.35
CA ALA A 163 26.43 8.10 2.84
C ALA A 163 26.02 8.53 4.25
N ARG A 164 26.92 8.31 5.20
CA ARG A 164 26.76 8.64 6.63
C ARG A 164 26.36 10.11 6.79
N GLY A 165 25.10 10.36 7.13
CA GLY A 165 24.58 11.70 7.42
C GLY A 165 23.13 11.56 7.86
N ARG A 166 22.76 12.22 8.97
CA ARG A 166 21.44 12.12 9.61
C ARG A 166 20.32 12.25 8.57
N MET A 167 19.44 11.24 8.49
CA MET A 167 18.27 11.24 7.62
C MET A 167 17.24 12.24 8.16
N GLU A 168 17.18 13.42 7.58
CA GLU A 168 16.02 14.31 7.71
C GLU A 168 14.97 13.87 6.68
N ALA A 169 13.75 13.58 7.13
CA ALA A 169 12.62 13.28 6.25
C ALA A 169 12.33 14.51 5.36
N ARG A 170 12.29 14.35 4.03
CA ARG A 170 11.88 15.39 3.08
C ARG A 170 10.62 14.95 2.34
N ASP A 171 9.71 15.90 2.11
CA ASP A 171 8.38 15.67 1.53
C ASP A 171 8.46 15.18 0.07
N VAL A 172 7.54 14.31 -0.35
CA VAL A 172 7.45 13.74 -1.71
C VAL A 172 7.40 14.83 -2.77
N ASP A 173 6.74 15.93 -2.43
CA ASP A 173 6.55 17.11 -3.28
C ASP A 173 7.87 17.80 -3.65
N SER A 174 8.92 17.60 -2.85
CA SER A 174 10.24 18.20 -3.10
C SER A 174 11.08 17.45 -4.13
N LEU A 175 10.72 16.19 -4.45
CA LEU A 175 11.50 15.29 -5.32
C LEU A 175 10.70 14.74 -6.49
N PHE A 176 9.37 14.75 -6.42
CA PHE A 176 8.52 14.29 -7.51
C PHE A 176 8.56 15.29 -8.66
N VAL A 177 9.02 14.82 -9.82
CA VAL A 177 8.88 15.55 -11.08
C VAL A 177 7.71 14.92 -11.84
N PRO A 178 6.61 15.67 -12.04
CA PRO A 178 5.45 15.15 -12.75
C PRO A 178 5.84 14.60 -14.14
N PRO A 179 5.50 13.34 -14.47
CA PRO A 179 5.77 12.82 -15.80
C PRO A 179 4.83 13.48 -16.81
N SER A 180 5.25 13.46 -18.07
CA SER A 180 4.36 13.76 -19.19
C SER A 180 3.72 12.49 -19.71
N PHE A 181 2.50 12.60 -20.21
CA PHE A 181 1.75 11.48 -20.77
C PHE A 181 1.64 11.60 -22.29
N THR A 182 1.36 10.50 -22.98
CA THR A 182 1.15 10.49 -24.45
C THR A 182 -0.28 10.88 -24.83
N ASP A 183 -1.26 10.50 -24.02
CA ASP A 183 -2.69 10.60 -24.28
C ASP A 183 -3.41 11.14 -23.02
N GLU A 184 -4.71 11.38 -23.09
CA GLU A 184 -5.48 11.87 -21.94
C GLU A 184 -5.52 10.86 -20.77
N PRO A 185 -5.31 11.30 -19.51
CA PRO A 185 -4.93 12.65 -19.10
C PRO A 185 -3.51 13.03 -19.59
N ASN A 186 -3.40 14.15 -20.31
CA ASN A 186 -2.16 14.51 -21.01
C ASN A 186 -1.05 15.06 -20.09
N ASP A 187 -1.41 15.40 -18.85
CA ASP A 187 -0.51 15.87 -17.82
C ASP A 187 -0.93 15.37 -16.42
N TRP A 188 -0.10 15.71 -15.44
CA TRP A 188 -0.30 15.33 -14.04
C TRP A 188 -1.56 15.92 -13.41
N LEU A 189 -1.90 17.16 -13.74
CA LEU A 189 -3.06 17.81 -13.14
C LEU A 189 -4.34 17.15 -13.64
N GLY A 190 -4.43 16.85 -14.94
CA GLY A 190 -5.53 16.11 -15.54
C GLY A 190 -5.70 14.72 -14.94
N LEU A 191 -4.60 14.03 -14.57
CA LEU A 191 -4.68 12.75 -13.88
C LEU A 191 -5.29 12.88 -12.47
N VAL A 192 -4.85 13.89 -11.71
CA VAL A 192 -5.38 14.15 -10.36
C VAL A 192 -6.85 14.55 -10.41
N GLU A 193 -7.21 15.48 -11.30
CA GLU A 193 -8.60 15.94 -11.49
C GLU A 193 -9.50 14.82 -11.99
N GLY A 194 -9.03 14.02 -12.95
CA GLY A 194 -9.74 12.85 -13.44
C GLY A 194 -9.98 11.83 -12.33
N ALA A 195 -8.98 11.52 -11.52
CA ALA A 195 -9.14 10.62 -10.38
C ALA A 195 -10.18 11.16 -9.37
N ARG A 196 -10.22 12.48 -9.11
CA ARG A 196 -11.26 13.11 -8.27
C ARG A 196 -12.65 13.04 -8.88
N ALA A 197 -12.74 13.07 -10.21
CA ALA A 197 -13.99 13.06 -10.96
C ALA A 197 -14.54 11.66 -11.27
N GLY A 198 -13.89 10.57 -10.82
CA GLY A 198 -14.36 9.21 -11.10
C GLY A 198 -13.75 8.56 -12.35
N SER A 199 -12.69 9.14 -12.94
CA SER A 199 -12.07 8.59 -14.15
C SER A 199 -11.42 7.22 -13.91
N ARG A 200 -11.43 6.41 -14.97
CA ARG A 200 -10.83 5.09 -15.02
C ARG A 200 -9.69 5.10 -16.02
N VAL A 201 -8.47 4.91 -15.54
CA VAL A 201 -7.26 5.10 -16.34
C VAL A 201 -6.33 3.91 -16.17
N VAL A 202 -5.82 3.41 -17.29
CA VAL A 202 -4.71 2.46 -17.33
C VAL A 202 -3.46 3.21 -17.77
N ILE A 203 -2.43 3.16 -16.92
CA ILE A 203 -1.16 3.85 -17.12
C ILE A 203 -0.07 2.83 -17.43
N GLY A 204 0.41 2.87 -18.67
CA GLY A 204 1.51 2.03 -19.10
C GLY A 204 2.86 2.71 -19.06
N GLY A 205 3.93 1.92 -18.90
CA GLY A 205 5.30 2.44 -18.97
C GLY A 205 6.36 1.35 -18.81
N ALA A 206 7.58 1.61 -19.30
CA ALA A 206 8.70 0.69 -19.18
C ALA A 206 9.08 0.39 -17.71
N GLY A 207 9.89 -0.65 -17.49
CA GLY A 207 10.51 -0.89 -16.18
C GLY A 207 11.35 0.32 -15.76
N GLY A 208 11.21 0.77 -14.51
CA GLY A 208 11.92 1.95 -14.01
C GLY A 208 11.36 3.30 -14.47
N SER A 209 10.24 3.35 -15.19
CA SER A 209 9.62 4.63 -15.63
C SER A 209 8.94 5.43 -14.50
N GLY A 210 8.99 4.94 -13.25
CA GLY A 210 8.42 5.65 -12.09
C GLY A 210 6.93 5.41 -11.83
N LYS A 211 6.30 4.35 -12.38
CA LYS A 211 4.86 4.06 -12.17
C LYS A 211 4.46 3.93 -10.69
N SER A 212 5.21 3.17 -9.90
CA SER A 212 4.94 3.05 -8.46
C SER A 212 5.12 4.37 -7.72
N THR A 213 6.08 5.20 -8.14
CA THR A 213 6.27 6.56 -7.61
C THR A 213 5.08 7.46 -7.99
N LEU A 214 4.59 7.36 -9.22
CA LEU A 214 3.39 8.07 -9.70
C LEU A 214 2.15 7.69 -8.88
N CYS A 215 1.94 6.40 -8.62
CA CYS A 215 0.83 5.92 -7.77
C CYS A 215 0.87 6.53 -6.36
N ARG A 216 2.05 6.57 -5.74
CA ARG A 216 2.24 7.17 -4.41
C ARG A 216 2.03 8.68 -4.43
N ALA A 217 2.57 9.37 -5.44
CA ALA A 217 2.35 10.79 -5.62
C ALA A 217 0.85 11.10 -5.81
N LEU A 218 0.13 10.26 -6.56
CA LEU A 218 -1.30 10.47 -6.81
C LEU A 218 -2.08 10.32 -5.51
N ALA A 219 -1.80 9.26 -4.75
CA ALA A 219 -2.39 9.08 -3.43
C ALA A 219 -2.13 10.28 -2.51
N ARG A 220 -0.90 10.82 -2.52
CA ARG A 220 -0.54 12.02 -1.73
C ARG A 220 -1.37 13.24 -2.15
N ALA A 221 -1.46 13.53 -3.46
CA ALA A 221 -2.19 14.67 -4.00
C ALA A 221 -3.70 14.61 -3.78
N LEU A 222 -4.27 13.40 -3.68
CA LEU A 222 -5.68 13.20 -3.33
C LEU A 222 -5.94 13.45 -1.83
N LEU A 223 -4.98 13.14 -0.97
CA LEU A 223 -5.08 13.39 0.48
C LEU A 223 -4.91 14.86 0.86
N ASP A 224 -4.14 15.63 0.09
CA ASP A 224 -3.95 17.06 0.33
C ASP A 224 -5.25 17.86 0.31
N GLU A 225 -6.27 17.33 -0.36
CA GLU A 225 -7.62 17.88 -0.29
C GLU A 225 -8.34 17.32 0.95
N PRO A 226 -8.68 18.16 1.95
CA PRO A 226 -9.22 17.71 3.23
C PRO A 226 -10.48 16.83 3.09
N ASN A 227 -11.31 17.13 2.09
CA ASN A 227 -12.54 16.41 1.79
C ASN A 227 -12.48 15.69 0.43
N GLY A 228 -11.31 15.61 -0.20
CA GLY A 228 -11.11 14.90 -1.47
C GLY A 228 -11.33 13.39 -1.31
N PRO A 229 -11.31 12.59 -2.38
CA PRO A 229 -11.47 11.13 -2.28
C PRO A 229 -10.40 10.47 -1.39
N ILE A 230 -10.71 9.29 -0.84
CA ILE A 230 -9.78 8.46 -0.07
C ILE A 230 -8.99 7.58 -1.04
N PRO A 231 -7.67 7.74 -1.16
CA PRO A 231 -6.87 6.90 -2.05
C PRO A 231 -6.55 5.57 -1.39
N LEU A 232 -6.98 4.48 -2.02
CA LEU A 232 -6.68 3.10 -1.62
C LEU A 232 -5.61 2.53 -2.55
N LEU A 233 -4.34 2.70 -2.15
CA LEU A 233 -3.18 2.20 -2.90
C LEU A 233 -2.93 0.73 -2.59
N LEU A 234 -2.99 -0.11 -3.64
CA LEU A 234 -2.81 -1.56 -3.54
C LEU A 234 -1.77 -2.06 -4.57
N PRO A 235 -0.61 -2.57 -4.11
CA PRO A 235 0.30 -3.33 -4.97
C PRO A 235 -0.33 -4.66 -5.39
N LEU A 236 -0.53 -4.87 -6.69
CA LEU A 236 -1.26 -6.03 -7.22
C LEU A 236 -0.48 -7.34 -7.09
N ALA A 237 0.85 -7.28 -6.95
CA ALA A 237 1.69 -8.44 -6.63
C ALA A 237 1.34 -9.08 -5.26
N ALA A 238 0.69 -8.34 -4.36
CA ALA A 238 0.30 -8.83 -3.03
C ALA A 238 -1.16 -9.34 -2.97
N VAL A 239 -1.86 -9.42 -4.10
CA VAL A 239 -3.26 -9.88 -4.15
C VAL A 239 -3.29 -11.39 -4.38
N TYR A 240 -3.81 -12.12 -3.39
CA TYR A 240 -3.90 -13.59 -3.41
C TYR A 240 -5.35 -14.12 -3.36
N ASP A 241 -6.32 -13.23 -3.13
CA ASP A 241 -7.76 -13.54 -3.06
C ASP A 241 -8.57 -12.45 -3.77
N THR A 242 -9.77 -12.10 -3.26
CA THR A 242 -10.61 -11.05 -3.84
C THR A 242 -10.00 -9.66 -3.69
N LEU A 243 -10.23 -8.78 -4.68
CA LEU A 243 -9.74 -7.39 -4.64
C LEU A 243 -10.22 -6.64 -3.39
N ARG A 244 -11.48 -6.86 -2.97
CA ARG A 244 -12.04 -6.28 -1.72
C ARG A 244 -11.31 -6.80 -0.49
N GLY A 245 -11.09 -8.12 -0.40
CA GLY A 245 -10.35 -8.74 0.70
C GLY A 245 -8.92 -8.20 0.80
N ALA A 246 -8.25 -8.03 -0.35
CA ALA A 246 -6.92 -7.44 -0.40
C ALA A 246 -6.89 -5.97 0.06
N ILE A 247 -7.90 -5.16 -0.27
CA ILE A 247 -8.02 -3.78 0.23
C ILE A 247 -8.17 -3.76 1.75
N VAL A 248 -9.16 -4.49 2.29
CA VAL A 248 -9.43 -4.54 3.74
C VAL A 248 -8.19 -5.03 4.48
N ARG A 249 -7.56 -6.09 3.98
CA ARG A 249 -6.32 -6.64 4.54
C ARG A 249 -5.18 -5.62 4.48
N ARG A 250 -4.99 -4.91 3.36
CA ARG A 250 -3.93 -3.89 3.25
C ARG A 250 -4.16 -2.74 4.23
N VAL A 251 -5.41 -2.29 4.41
CA VAL A 251 -5.75 -1.23 5.37
C VAL A 251 -5.52 -1.71 6.81
N ARG A 252 -5.95 -2.92 7.13
CA ARG A 252 -5.75 -3.52 8.45
C ARG A 252 -4.27 -3.79 8.77
N ASP A 253 -3.59 -4.56 7.92
CA ASP A 253 -2.27 -5.13 8.23
C ASP A 253 -1.13 -4.13 8.04
N HIS A 254 -1.31 -3.13 7.17
CA HIS A 254 -0.24 -2.19 6.86
C HIS A 254 -0.50 -0.78 7.42
N LEU A 255 -1.76 -0.32 7.40
CA LEU A 255 -2.12 1.00 7.93
C LEU A 255 -2.60 0.95 9.38
N PHE A 256 -2.86 -0.24 9.93
CA PHE A 256 -3.39 -0.43 11.29
C PHE A 256 -4.70 0.33 11.51
N VAL A 257 -5.55 0.33 10.49
CA VAL A 257 -6.89 0.91 10.57
C VAL A 257 -7.90 -0.19 10.38
N ARG A 258 -8.90 -0.23 11.24
CA ARG A 258 -10.07 -1.06 11.03
C ARG A 258 -10.91 -0.43 9.92
N LEU A 259 -11.15 -1.18 8.87
CA LEU A 259 -12.07 -0.81 7.81
C LEU A 259 -13.16 -1.87 7.73
N ASP A 260 -14.36 -1.49 8.13
CA ASP A 260 -15.51 -2.38 8.02
C ASP A 260 -15.95 -2.50 6.56
N GLY A 261 -16.41 -3.69 6.18
CA GLY A 261 -16.82 -3.99 4.80
C GLY A 261 -17.93 -3.06 4.30
N ASP A 262 -18.92 -2.74 5.14
CA ASP A 262 -20.03 -1.85 4.80
C ASP A 262 -19.57 -0.39 4.58
N VAL A 263 -18.55 0.05 5.32
CA VAL A 263 -17.95 1.38 5.14
C VAL A 263 -17.21 1.45 3.81
N LEU A 264 -16.41 0.42 3.51
CA LEU A 264 -15.76 0.30 2.21
C LEU A 264 -16.80 0.28 1.08
N GLU A 265 -17.87 -0.51 1.23
CA GLU A 265 -18.93 -0.60 0.23
C GLU A 265 -19.57 0.77 -0.04
N GLY A 266 -19.95 1.49 1.01
CA GLY A 266 -20.49 2.83 0.89
C GLY A 266 -19.53 3.79 0.19
N TRP A 267 -18.22 3.68 0.43
CA TRP A 267 -17.24 4.50 -0.26
C TRP A 267 -17.08 4.16 -1.75
N LEU A 268 -17.19 2.89 -2.12
CA LEU A 268 -17.14 2.45 -3.51
C LEU A 268 -18.39 2.91 -4.27
N GLU A 269 -19.57 2.78 -3.66
CA GLU A 269 -20.85 3.20 -4.24
C GLU A 269 -20.93 4.72 -4.43
N SER A 270 -20.48 5.50 -3.45
CA SER A 270 -20.57 6.96 -3.50
C SER A 270 -19.42 7.63 -4.26
N GLY A 271 -18.43 6.89 -4.75
CA GLY A 271 -17.20 7.44 -5.33
C GLY A 271 -16.30 8.16 -4.31
N ARG A 272 -16.47 7.88 -3.00
CA ARG A 272 -15.63 8.44 -1.93
C ARG A 272 -14.21 7.88 -2.02
N ALA A 273 -14.03 6.66 -2.53
CA ALA A 273 -12.74 6.02 -2.69
C ALA A 273 -12.19 6.11 -4.12
N VAL A 274 -10.87 6.23 -4.25
CA VAL A 274 -10.13 6.05 -5.51
C VAL A 274 -9.25 4.83 -5.35
N LEU A 275 -9.41 3.84 -6.23
CA LEU A 275 -8.52 2.67 -6.25
C LEU A 275 -7.28 2.97 -7.08
N ILE A 276 -6.11 2.82 -6.48
CA ILE A 276 -4.82 2.96 -7.16
C ILE A 276 -4.14 1.60 -7.13
N LEU A 277 -4.13 0.90 -8.26
CA LEU A 277 -3.74 -0.49 -8.40
C LEU A 277 -2.40 -0.58 -9.12
N ASP A 278 -1.33 -0.86 -8.38
CA ASP A 278 0.04 -0.77 -8.89
C ASP A 278 0.56 -2.13 -9.35
N GLY A 279 1.02 -2.24 -10.60
CA GLY A 279 1.74 -3.39 -11.12
C GLY A 279 0.86 -4.58 -11.51
N LEU A 280 -0.11 -4.38 -12.42
CA LEU A 280 -0.97 -5.46 -12.91
C LEU A 280 -0.19 -6.58 -13.61
N ASP A 281 0.95 -6.25 -14.23
CA ASP A 281 1.85 -7.25 -14.82
C ASP A 281 2.59 -8.13 -13.80
N GLU A 282 2.60 -7.74 -12.52
CA GLU A 282 3.24 -8.48 -11.43
C GLU A 282 2.26 -9.39 -10.66
N ALA A 283 0.98 -9.38 -11.03
CA ALA A 283 -0.03 -10.22 -10.43
C ALA A 283 0.18 -11.70 -10.78
N ARG A 284 -0.24 -12.61 -9.88
CA ARG A 284 -0.16 -14.06 -10.11
C ARG A 284 -0.98 -14.51 -11.33
N ASP A 285 -2.17 -13.94 -11.50
CA ASP A 285 -3.03 -14.11 -12.66
C ASP A 285 -3.52 -12.74 -13.16
N PRO A 286 -2.75 -12.07 -14.04
CA PRO A 286 -3.08 -10.73 -14.52
C PRO A 286 -4.39 -10.66 -15.32
N ILE A 287 -4.76 -11.74 -16.02
CA ILE A 287 -5.95 -11.77 -16.87
C ILE A 287 -7.20 -11.81 -15.99
N GLU A 288 -7.23 -12.72 -15.02
CA GLU A 288 -8.37 -12.84 -14.12
C GLU A 288 -8.51 -11.64 -13.19
N LEU A 289 -7.38 -11.07 -12.75
CA LEU A 289 -7.39 -9.84 -11.97
C LEU A 289 -7.90 -8.65 -12.79
N ALA A 290 -7.52 -8.54 -14.06
CA ALA A 290 -8.06 -7.52 -14.97
C ALA A 290 -9.58 -7.65 -15.15
N ARG A 291 -10.12 -8.87 -15.32
CA ARG A 291 -11.58 -9.10 -15.37
C ARG A 291 -12.26 -8.67 -14.08
N THR A 292 -11.64 -8.97 -12.94
CA THR A 292 -12.17 -8.59 -11.62
C THR A 292 -12.19 -7.07 -11.46
N ILE A 293 -11.14 -6.37 -11.90
CA ILE A 293 -11.07 -4.91 -11.90
C ILE A 293 -12.15 -4.31 -12.80
N GLU A 294 -12.31 -4.83 -14.02
CA GLU A 294 -13.33 -4.39 -14.99
C GLU A 294 -14.76 -4.60 -14.44
N ALA A 295 -15.02 -5.76 -13.83
CA ALA A 295 -16.30 -6.08 -13.22
C ALA A 295 -16.61 -5.16 -12.03
N MET A 296 -15.61 -4.89 -11.18
CA MET A 296 -15.75 -3.99 -10.04
C MET A 296 -16.00 -2.55 -10.50
N ALA A 297 -15.22 -2.05 -11.47
CA ALA A 297 -15.45 -0.73 -12.04
C ALA A 297 -16.84 -0.63 -12.68
N SER A 298 -17.30 -1.68 -13.38
CA SER A 298 -18.64 -1.71 -13.97
C SER A 298 -19.75 -1.68 -12.92
N ALA A 299 -19.57 -2.35 -11.78
CA ALA A 299 -20.53 -2.37 -10.68
C ALA A 299 -20.67 -1.00 -9.99
N TYR A 300 -19.57 -0.25 -9.85
CA TYR A 300 -19.55 1.05 -9.18
C TYR A 300 -19.30 2.19 -10.17
N LYS A 301 -20.38 2.81 -10.67
CA LYS A 301 -20.28 3.84 -11.71
C LYS A 301 -19.43 5.06 -11.31
N GLY A 302 -19.48 5.47 -10.05
CA GLY A 302 -18.70 6.59 -9.52
C GLY A 302 -17.27 6.24 -9.09
N LEU A 303 -16.86 4.98 -9.20
CA LEU A 303 -15.55 4.53 -8.74
C LEU A 303 -14.45 4.97 -9.71
N ALA A 304 -13.55 5.81 -9.22
CA ALA A 304 -12.28 6.11 -9.86
C ALA A 304 -11.31 4.95 -9.69
N VAL A 305 -10.64 4.56 -10.78
CA VAL A 305 -9.66 3.47 -10.76
C VAL A 305 -8.46 3.86 -11.62
N VAL A 306 -7.28 3.84 -11.02
CA VAL A 306 -6.01 4.01 -11.73
C VAL A 306 -5.24 2.71 -11.63
N VAL A 307 -4.92 2.11 -12.77
CA VAL A 307 -4.19 0.84 -12.87
C VAL A 307 -2.85 1.09 -13.55
N THR A 308 -1.76 0.53 -13.05
CA THR A 308 -0.47 0.59 -13.73
C THR A 308 -0.02 -0.76 -14.25
N GLY A 309 0.75 -0.77 -15.33
CA GLY A 309 1.36 -2.00 -15.82
C GLY A 309 2.40 -1.78 -16.92
N ARG A 310 2.94 -2.88 -17.44
CA ARG A 310 3.84 -2.87 -18.60
C ARG A 310 3.08 -2.89 -19.94
N PRO A 311 3.55 -2.16 -20.97
CA PRO A 311 2.86 -2.04 -22.25
C PRO A 311 2.49 -3.34 -22.96
N HIS A 312 3.43 -4.30 -22.97
CA HIS A 312 3.24 -5.57 -23.66
C HIS A 312 2.18 -6.46 -23.01
N MET A 313 1.88 -6.24 -21.73
CA MET A 313 0.83 -6.95 -21.01
C MET A 313 -0.51 -6.24 -21.15
N LEU A 314 -0.56 -4.92 -20.92
CA LEU A 314 -1.80 -4.14 -20.87
C LEU A 314 -2.67 -4.29 -22.13
N SER A 315 -2.04 -4.24 -23.31
CA SER A 315 -2.71 -4.42 -24.61
C SER A 315 -3.43 -5.77 -24.80
N ARG A 316 -3.19 -6.75 -23.93
CA ARG A 316 -3.76 -8.10 -23.99
C ARG A 316 -4.77 -8.38 -22.88
N LEU A 317 -5.00 -7.42 -21.97
CA LEU A 317 -5.86 -7.61 -20.81
C LEU A 317 -7.30 -7.20 -21.12
N PRO A 318 -8.31 -7.90 -20.54
CA PRO A 318 -9.72 -7.59 -20.73
C PRO A 318 -10.16 -6.39 -19.87
N ILE A 319 -9.61 -5.20 -20.12
CA ILE A 319 -9.90 -3.96 -19.38
C ILE A 319 -10.29 -2.83 -20.33
N GLN A 320 -11.56 -2.83 -20.77
CA GLN A 320 -12.01 -2.04 -21.92
C GLN A 320 -12.66 -0.71 -21.53
N SER A 321 -13.19 -0.57 -20.31
CA SER A 321 -13.84 0.66 -19.86
C SER A 321 -12.87 1.75 -19.35
N PHE A 322 -11.57 1.58 -19.61
CA PHE A 322 -10.51 2.43 -19.10
C PHE A 322 -9.85 3.25 -20.22
N GLN A 323 -9.53 4.50 -19.93
CA GLN A 323 -8.71 5.33 -20.78
C GLN A 323 -7.25 4.87 -20.69
N GLU A 324 -6.60 4.64 -21.82
CA GLU A 324 -5.18 4.27 -21.84
C GLU A 324 -4.29 5.50 -21.99
N THR A 325 -3.24 5.57 -21.17
CA THR A 325 -2.19 6.59 -21.32
C THR A 325 -0.81 6.04 -20.96
N TRP A 326 0.24 6.68 -21.49
CA TRP A 326 1.61 6.18 -21.37
C TRP A 326 2.56 7.21 -20.76
N VAL A 327 3.35 6.77 -19.76
CA VAL A 327 4.39 7.60 -19.15
C VAL A 327 5.54 7.81 -20.15
N LYS A 328 5.80 9.06 -20.53
CA LYS A 328 6.99 9.42 -21.33
C LYS A 328 8.22 9.36 -20.45
N VAL A 329 9.13 8.42 -20.75
CA VAL A 329 10.45 8.40 -20.10
C VAL A 329 11.23 9.60 -20.62
N GLY A 330 11.53 10.56 -19.74
CA GLY A 330 12.37 11.71 -20.09
C GLY A 330 13.74 11.23 -20.56
N SER A 331 14.18 11.63 -21.76
CA SER A 331 15.56 11.44 -22.19
C SER A 331 16.49 12.03 -21.12
N PRO A 332 17.56 11.33 -20.71
CA PRO A 332 18.49 11.87 -19.72
C PRO A 332 19.16 13.12 -20.32
N GLY A 333 18.81 14.29 -19.77
CA GLY A 333 19.52 15.54 -20.02
C GLY A 333 18.89 16.49 -21.04
N LYS A 334 17.81 17.19 -20.64
CA LYS A 334 17.74 18.65 -20.81
C LYS A 334 17.00 19.24 -19.59
N PRO A 335 17.63 20.12 -18.79
CA PRO A 335 16.90 20.81 -17.75
C PRO A 335 15.83 21.69 -18.40
N CYS A 336 14.58 21.55 -17.96
CA CYS A 336 13.47 22.42 -18.34
C CYS A 336 13.80 23.85 -17.91
N ARG A 337 14.40 24.63 -18.82
CA ARG A 337 14.51 26.08 -18.68
C ARG A 337 13.16 26.69 -18.99
N SER A 338 12.35 26.97 -17.98
CA SER A 338 11.52 28.18 -17.86
C SER A 338 10.34 27.98 -16.91
N TRP A 339 10.61 28.03 -15.61
CA TRP A 339 9.64 28.54 -14.64
C TRP A 339 10.32 29.63 -13.82
N ARG A 340 10.50 30.80 -14.45
CA ARG A 340 10.69 32.08 -13.75
C ARG A 340 9.96 33.15 -14.56
N GLY A 341 9.03 33.83 -13.91
CA GLY A 341 8.52 35.12 -14.37
C GLY A 341 7.08 35.13 -14.86
N CYS A 342 6.14 34.85 -13.97
CA CYS A 342 4.80 35.42 -14.11
C CYS A 342 4.89 36.89 -13.70
N SER A 343 5.18 37.78 -14.65
CA SER A 343 4.91 39.21 -14.51
C SER A 343 3.89 39.62 -15.56
N MET A 344 2.69 39.92 -15.08
CA MET A 344 1.61 40.50 -15.86
C MET A 344 2.04 41.85 -16.44
N THR A 345 1.96 42.01 -17.76
CA THR A 345 1.61 43.28 -18.41
C THR A 345 0.92 42.99 -19.75
N PRO A 346 -0.12 43.76 -20.15
CA PRO A 346 -0.97 43.41 -21.28
C PRO A 346 -0.35 43.87 -22.59
N ARG A 347 -0.09 42.93 -23.51
CA ARG A 347 0.40 43.24 -24.86
C ARG A 347 -0.76 43.63 -25.77
N ARG A 348 -0.75 44.91 -26.19
CA ARG A 348 -1.62 45.49 -27.23
C ARG A 348 -1.60 44.63 -28.50
N ARG A 349 -2.79 44.24 -28.99
CA ARG A 349 -3.02 43.69 -30.33
C ARG A 349 -2.70 44.75 -31.39
N ARG A 350 -1.82 44.43 -32.34
CA ARG A 350 -1.79 45.08 -33.66
C ARG A 350 -2.33 44.07 -34.68
N SER A 351 -3.50 44.39 -35.22
CA SER A 351 -4.15 43.74 -36.35
C SER A 351 -3.48 44.16 -37.65
N SER A 352 -2.99 43.19 -38.43
CA SER A 352 -2.61 43.37 -39.83
C SER A 352 -3.74 42.84 -40.72
N SER A 353 -4.52 43.75 -41.30
CA SER A 353 -5.40 43.47 -42.43
C SER A 353 -5.48 44.72 -43.29
N ARG A 354 -4.88 44.68 -44.49
CA ARG A 354 -5.23 45.57 -45.59
C ARG A 354 -5.06 44.83 -46.91
N SER A 355 -6.20 44.40 -47.43
CA SER A 355 -6.44 44.10 -48.83
C SER A 355 -6.50 45.40 -49.64
N GLY A 356 -6.22 45.29 -50.94
CA GLY A 356 -5.80 46.38 -51.80
C GLY A 356 -6.90 47.13 -52.55
N THR A 357 -6.44 48.07 -53.38
CA THR A 357 -7.11 48.64 -54.55
C THR A 357 -6.04 49.31 -55.43
N ALA A 358 -6.04 48.98 -56.72
CA ALA A 358 -5.20 49.54 -57.81
C ALA A 358 -5.83 50.86 -58.35
N PRO A 359 -5.52 51.38 -59.58
CA PRO A 359 -4.33 51.30 -60.46
C PRO A 359 -3.86 52.71 -60.95
N GLY A 360 -2.80 52.82 -61.75
CA GLY A 360 -2.59 53.99 -62.62
C GLY A 360 -1.18 54.27 -63.17
N SER A 361 -0.98 53.95 -64.45
CA SER A 361 -0.33 54.75 -65.54
C SER A 361 1.10 55.31 -65.46
N GLY A 362 1.86 55.11 -66.55
CA GLY A 362 2.90 56.01 -67.09
C GLY A 362 4.25 55.32 -67.32
N THR A 363 4.63 54.94 -68.56
CA THR A 363 5.55 55.67 -69.48
C THR A 363 6.90 55.98 -68.83
N SER A 364 8.07 55.54 -69.30
CA SER A 364 8.55 55.20 -70.66
C SER A 364 9.74 54.24 -70.59
#